data_AF-A0A376FGP6-F1
#
_entry.id   AF-A0A376FGP6-F1
#
_cell.length_a   1.000
_cell.length_b   1.000
_cell.length_c   1.000
_cell.angle_alpha   90.00
_cell.angle_beta   90.00
_cell.angle_gamma   90.00
#
_symmetry.space_group_name_H-M   'P 1'
#
loop_
_entity.id
_entity.type
_entity.pdbx_description
1 polymer ?
#
loop_
_entity_poly.entity_id
_entity_poly.type
_entity_poly.pdbx_seq_one_letter_code
_entity_poly.pdbx_strand_id
1 'polypeptide(L)'
;MEQLITQALIPVVEALEATGEINAKLIWSNTGYLIHWYLTEMKPLLGDENVDALRQSCFFAKQLSDGRDNPLFRTVVLRDGLLVRRTCCQRYRLPDVKQCGDCTLK
;
A
#
# COMPACT_ATOMS: atom_id res chain seq x y z
N MET A 1 -10.82 6.03 -6.84
CA MET A 1 -9.86 5.25 -6.02
C MET A 1 -10.58 4.24 -5.13
N GLU A 2 -11.55 4.66 -4.32
CA GLU A 2 -12.23 3.76 -3.38
C GLU A 2 -12.98 2.58 -4.03
N GLN A 3 -13.51 2.75 -5.24
CA GLN A 3 -14.10 1.63 -5.99
C GLN A 3 -13.08 0.51 -6.26
N LEU A 4 -11.83 0.83 -6.61
CA LEU A 4 -10.78 -0.17 -6.77
C LEU A 4 -10.52 -0.89 -5.44
N ILE A 5 -10.46 -0.15 -4.34
CA ILE A 5 -10.23 -0.72 -3.02
C ILE A 5 -11.37 -1.66 -2.66
N THR A 6 -12.61 -1.19 -2.78
CA THR A 6 -13.80 -1.86 -2.25
C THR A 6 -14.33 -2.98 -3.11
N GLN A 7 -14.24 -2.86 -4.44
CA GLN A 7 -14.81 -3.83 -5.38
C GLN A 7 -13.78 -4.79 -5.96
N ALA A 8 -12.50 -4.43 -5.99
CA ALA A 8 -11.45 -5.28 -6.57
C ALA A 8 -10.46 -5.79 -5.52
N LEU A 9 -9.87 -4.91 -4.71
CA LEU A 9 -8.78 -5.30 -3.81
C LEU A 9 -9.28 -6.04 -2.57
N ILE A 10 -10.30 -5.51 -1.88
CA ILE A 10 -10.85 -6.15 -0.65
C ILE A 10 -11.24 -7.61 -0.91
N PRO A 11 -12.05 -7.95 -1.93
CA PRO A 11 -12.44 -9.34 -2.16
C PRO A 11 -11.26 -10.28 -2.42
N VAL A 12 -10.22 -9.80 -3.13
CA VAL A 12 -9.01 -10.58 -3.40
C VAL A 12 -8.21 -10.80 -2.12
N VAL A 13 -8.03 -9.76 -1.29
CA VAL A 13 -7.29 -9.90 -0.04
C VAL A 13 -8.02 -10.81 0.94
N GLU A 14 -9.34 -10.72 1.05
CA GLU A 14 -10.17 -11.60 1.87
C GLU A 14 -10.05 -13.07 1.42
N ALA A 15 -10.11 -13.33 0.11
CA ALA A 15 -9.94 -14.67 -0.43
C ALA A 15 -8.54 -15.26 -0.17
N LEU A 16 -7.49 -14.43 -0.27
CA LEU A 16 -6.12 -14.85 0.03
C LEU A 16 -5.91 -15.11 1.52
N GLU A 17 -6.44 -14.24 2.39
CA GLU A 17 -6.33 -14.41 3.85
C GLU A 17 -7.08 -15.65 4.33
N ALA A 18 -8.21 -16.01 3.70
CA ALA A 18 -8.98 -17.21 4.02
C ALA A 18 -8.19 -18.53 3.80
N THR A 19 -7.11 -18.51 3.02
CA THR A 19 -6.21 -19.69 2.88
C THR A 19 -5.39 -19.97 4.15
N GLY A 20 -5.20 -18.97 5.02
CA GLY A 20 -4.35 -19.06 6.21
C GLY A 20 -2.84 -19.02 5.93
N GLU A 21 -2.42 -19.01 4.66
CA GLU A 21 -0.99 -19.01 4.28
C GLU A 21 -0.34 -17.63 4.41
N ILE A 22 -1.13 -16.57 4.28
CA ILE A 22 -0.67 -15.18 4.29
C ILE A 22 -1.65 -14.27 5.04
N ASN A 23 -1.12 -13.35 5.84
CA ASN A 23 -1.91 -12.40 6.60
C ASN A 23 -2.27 -11.16 5.75
N ALA A 24 -3.52 -10.67 5.83
CA ALA A 24 -3.98 -9.52 5.04
C ALA A 24 -3.13 -8.25 5.26
N LYS A 25 -2.59 -8.04 6.46
CA LYS A 25 -1.71 -6.90 6.77
C LYS A 25 -0.44 -6.91 5.91
N LEU A 26 0.11 -8.08 5.61
CA LEU A 26 1.27 -8.19 4.72
C LEU A 26 0.87 -7.86 3.27
N ILE A 27 -0.29 -8.34 2.83
CA ILE A 27 -0.81 -8.06 1.49
C ILE A 27 -1.05 -6.54 1.34
N TRP A 28 -1.81 -5.93 2.24
CA TRP A 28 -2.09 -4.49 2.22
C TRP A 28 -0.82 -3.64 2.35
N SER A 29 0.16 -4.04 3.16
CA SER A 29 1.45 -3.34 3.22
C SER A 29 2.16 -3.33 1.86
N ASN A 30 2.12 -4.44 1.12
CA ASN A 30 2.75 -4.54 -0.19
C ASN A 30 1.94 -3.80 -1.26
N THR A 31 0.62 -3.94 -1.26
CA THR A 31 -0.30 -3.22 -2.14
C THR A 31 -0.16 -1.71 -1.99
N GLY A 32 -0.11 -1.20 -0.75
CA GLY A 32 0.07 0.23 -0.51
C GLY A 32 1.39 0.78 -1.04
N TYR A 33 2.47 0.01 -0.93
CA TYR A 33 3.76 0.39 -1.51
C TYR A 33 3.71 0.40 -3.05
N LEU A 34 3.07 -0.61 -3.67
CA LEU A 34 2.88 -0.64 -5.13
C LEU A 34 2.05 0.55 -5.64
N ILE A 35 0.95 0.89 -4.95
CA ILE A 35 0.14 2.07 -5.27
C ILE A 35 0.99 3.34 -5.15
N HIS A 36 1.78 3.49 -4.08
CA HIS A 36 2.65 4.64 -3.92
C HIS A 36 3.68 4.78 -5.05
N TRP A 37 4.32 3.67 -5.42
CA TRP A 37 5.25 3.64 -6.56
C TRP A 37 4.54 4.04 -7.85
N TYR A 38 3.40 3.42 -8.16
CA TYR A 38 2.67 3.70 -9.40
C TYR A 38 2.18 5.15 -9.47
N LEU A 39 1.71 5.73 -8.37
CA LEU A 39 1.34 7.15 -8.29
C LEU A 39 2.55 8.07 -8.56
N THR A 40 3.76 7.65 -8.21
CA THR A 40 4.99 8.38 -8.58
C THR A 40 5.21 8.36 -10.09
N GLU A 41 5.08 7.19 -10.72
CA GLU A 41 5.20 7.04 -12.17
C GLU A 41 4.13 7.83 -12.95
N MET A 42 2.96 8.08 -12.34
CA MET A 42 1.87 8.85 -12.94
C MET A 42 2.05 10.37 -12.85
N LYS A 43 3.06 10.88 -12.13
CA LYS A 43 3.30 12.34 -11.99
C LYS A 43 3.39 13.09 -13.33
N PRO A 44 4.08 12.59 -14.39
CA PRO A 44 4.13 13.28 -15.67
C PRO A 44 2.77 13.46 -16.35
N LEU A 45 1.80 12.59 -16.02
CA LEU A 45 0.45 12.63 -16.60
C LEU A 45 -0.53 13.43 -15.73
N LEU A 46 -0.45 13.28 -14.42
CA LEU A 46 -1.44 13.84 -13.48
C LEU A 46 -1.01 15.16 -12.83
N GLY A 47 0.29 15.46 -12.82
CA GLY A 47 0.86 16.54 -12.03
C GLY A 47 1.00 16.21 -10.54
N ASP A 48 1.88 16.94 -9.85
CA ASP A 48 2.21 16.68 -8.44
C ASP A 48 1.01 16.82 -7.51
N GLU A 49 0.21 17.89 -7.66
CA GLU A 49 -0.92 18.17 -6.78
C GLU A 49 -1.96 17.04 -6.77
N ASN A 50 -2.31 16.52 -7.95
CA ASN A 50 -3.27 15.42 -8.08
C ASN A 50 -2.71 14.12 -7.47
N VAL A 51 -1.42 13.84 -7.69
CA VAL A 51 -0.75 12.67 -7.10
C VAL A 51 -0.72 12.77 -5.58
N ASP A 52 -0.45 13.94 -5.04
CA ASP A 52 -0.40 14.14 -3.59
C ASP A 52 -1.81 14.08 -2.95
N ALA A 53 -2.85 14.59 -3.62
CA ALA A 53 -4.24 14.38 -3.21
C ALA A 53 -4.63 12.89 -3.21
N LEU A 54 -4.22 12.13 -4.24
CA LEU A 54 -4.44 10.69 -4.30
C LEU A 54 -3.71 9.97 -3.16
N ARG A 55 -2.45 10.32 -2.87
CA ARG A 55 -1.69 9.77 -1.73
C ARG A 55 -2.35 10.11 -0.40
N GLN A 56 -2.86 11.32 -0.25
CA GLN A 56 -3.59 11.74 0.95
C GLN A 56 -4.82 10.85 1.20
N SER A 57 -5.64 10.65 0.17
CA SER A 57 -6.82 9.77 0.27
C SER A 57 -6.43 8.31 0.52
N CYS A 58 -5.38 7.79 -0.13
CA CYS A 58 -4.96 6.40 0.03
C CYS A 58 -4.36 6.11 1.40
N PHE A 59 -3.43 6.93 1.87
CA PHE A 59 -2.53 6.55 2.98
C PHE A 59 -2.80 7.28 4.29
N PHE A 60 -3.56 8.38 4.26
CA PHE A 60 -3.74 9.26 5.42
C PHE A 60 -5.19 9.46 5.85
N ALA A 61 -6.17 9.03 5.05
CA ALA A 61 -7.56 8.90 5.48
C ALA A 61 -7.77 7.58 6.25
N LYS A 62 -8.32 7.66 7.47
CA LYS A 62 -8.56 6.48 8.32
C LYS A 62 -9.74 5.63 7.83
N GLN A 63 -10.76 6.27 7.28
CA GLN A 63 -11.98 5.63 6.79
C GLN A 63 -12.19 5.97 5.32
N LEU A 64 -12.87 5.07 4.61
CA LEU A 64 -13.42 5.29 3.28
C LEU A 64 -14.68 6.16 3.39
N SER A 65 -15.16 6.68 2.25
CA SER A 65 -16.35 7.53 2.18
C SER A 65 -17.63 6.87 2.72
N ASP A 66 -17.69 5.54 2.71
CA ASP A 66 -18.80 4.76 3.26
C ASP A 66 -18.67 4.42 4.76
N GLY A 67 -17.63 4.92 5.42
CA GLY A 67 -17.38 4.74 6.85
C GLY A 67 -16.61 3.48 7.24
N ARG A 68 -16.32 2.56 6.30
CA ARG A 68 -15.43 1.41 6.57
C ARG A 68 -14.00 1.87 6.83
N ASP A 69 -13.24 1.07 7.58
CA ASP A 69 -11.80 1.32 7.75
C ASP A 69 -11.09 1.24 6.39
N ASN A 70 -10.19 2.20 6.13
CA ASN A 70 -9.36 2.20 4.94
C ASN A 70 -8.19 1.23 5.12
N PRO A 71 -8.11 0.12 4.37
CA PRO A 71 -7.05 -0.87 4.54
C PRO A 71 -5.65 -0.36 4.10
N LEU A 72 -5.59 0.72 3.33
CA LEU A 72 -4.34 1.38 2.94
C LEU A 72 -3.86 2.41 3.98
N PHE A 73 -4.65 2.68 5.01
CA PHE A 73 -4.29 3.67 6.02
C PHE A 73 -2.94 3.34 6.67
N ARG A 74 -1.98 4.26 6.51
CA ARG A 74 -0.61 4.15 7.01
C ARG A 74 0.16 2.90 6.55
N THR A 75 -0.16 2.31 5.40
CA THR A 75 0.72 1.29 4.77
C THR A 75 2.02 1.93 4.25
N VAL A 76 1.92 3.19 3.84
CA VAL A 76 3.02 4.10 3.52
C VAL A 76 2.92 5.30 4.47
N VAL A 77 4.06 5.77 4.96
CA VAL A 77 4.16 6.84 5.96
C VAL A 77 5.27 7.82 5.61
N LEU A 78 5.15 9.05 6.08
CA LEU A 78 6.22 10.05 5.95
C LEU A 78 7.31 9.78 7.00
N ARG A 79 8.57 9.67 6.56
CA ARG A 79 9.77 9.64 7.41
C ARG A 79 10.86 10.48 6.75
N ASP A 80 11.44 11.42 7.51
CA ASP A 80 12.51 12.30 7.01
C ASP A 80 12.15 13.03 5.70
N GLY A 81 10.88 13.43 5.56
CA GLY A 81 10.36 14.09 4.36
C GLY A 81 10.08 13.16 3.17
N LEU A 82 10.34 11.86 3.29
CA LEU A 82 10.11 10.86 2.25
C LEU A 82 8.95 9.94 2.61
N LEU A 83 8.12 9.63 1.61
CA LEU A 83 7.12 8.58 1.75
C LEU A 83 7.81 7.22 1.64
N VAL A 84 7.67 6.41 2.69
CA VAL A 84 8.29 5.10 2.79
C VAL A 84 7.30 4.07 3.29
N ARG A 85 7.52 2.80 2.93
CA ARG A 85 6.74 1.69 3.49
C ARG A 85 6.85 1.64 5.01
N ARG A 86 5.74 1.37 5.70
CA ARG A 86 5.74 1.27 7.16
C ARG A 86 6.31 -0.05 7.68
N THR A 87 6.08 -1.14 6.93
CA THR A 87 6.37 -2.51 7.33
C THR A 87 7.10 -3.26 6.22
N CYS A 88 7.98 -4.20 6.59
CA CYS A 88 8.76 -5.01 5.67
C CYS A 88 7.88 -5.89 4.76
N CYS A 89 8.29 -6.09 3.49
CA CYS A 89 7.57 -6.94 2.53
C CYS A 89 7.77 -8.43 2.77
N GLN A 90 8.74 -8.79 3.60
CA GLN A 90 9.20 -10.17 3.76
C GLN A 90 9.76 -10.81 2.49
N ARG A 91 10.14 -10.02 1.47
CA ARG A 91 10.76 -10.51 0.23
C ARG A 91 11.98 -11.41 0.49
N TYR A 92 12.73 -11.13 1.54
CA TYR A 92 13.90 -11.90 1.96
C TYR A 92 13.57 -13.34 2.41
N ARG A 93 12.29 -13.66 2.67
CA ARG A 93 11.85 -15.02 3.01
C ARG A 93 11.72 -15.92 1.77
N LEU A 94 11.76 -15.36 0.56
CA LEU A 94 11.72 -16.13 -0.67
C LEU A 94 13.10 -16.74 -0.96
N PRO A 95 13.18 -18.01 -1.38
CA PRO A 95 14.44 -18.65 -1.75
C PRO A 95 15.19 -17.86 -2.81
N ASP A 96 16.48 -17.63 -2.60
CA ASP A 96 17.39 -16.96 -3.54
C ASP A 96 17.01 -15.51 -3.93
N VAL A 97 16.14 -14.85 -3.14
CA VAL A 97 15.75 -13.45 -3.37
C VAL A 97 16.41 -12.50 -2.38
N LYS A 98 17.09 -11.48 -2.91
CA LYS A 98 17.68 -10.40 -2.11
C LYS A 98 16.62 -9.55 -1.41
N GLN A 99 17.01 -8.90 -0.30
CA GLN A 99 16.20 -7.89 0.37
C GLN A 99 15.78 -6.77 -0.60
N CYS A 100 14.61 -6.18 -0.35
CA CYS A 100 14.17 -5.00 -1.11
C CYS A 100 15.00 -3.77 -0.73
N GLY A 101 15.21 -2.84 -1.67
CA GLY A 101 15.94 -1.59 -1.44
C GLY A 101 15.34 -0.75 -0.30
N ASP A 102 14.02 -0.79 -0.14
CA ASP A 102 13.29 -0.03 0.88
C ASP A 102 13.02 -0.83 2.17
N CYS A 103 13.86 -1.82 2.48
CA CYS A 103 13.62 -2.70 3.64
C CYS A 103 13.66 -1.92 4.96
N THR A 104 12.68 -2.17 5.83
CA THR A 104 12.57 -1.52 7.15
C THR A 104 13.33 -2.27 8.26
N LEU A 105 13.94 -3.42 7.95
CA LEU A 105 14.64 -4.30 8.91
C LEU A 105 16.17 -4.12 8.83
N LYS A 106 16.64 -2.90 8.56
CA LYS A 106 18.08 -2.59 8.55
C LYS A 106 18.72 -2.95 9.88
#